data_AF-A0A1Y5F0Z6-F1
#
_entry.id   AF-A0A1Y5F0Z6-F1
#
_cell.length_a   1.000
_cell.length_b   1.000
_cell.length_c   1.000
_cell.angle_alpha   90.00
_cell.angle_beta   90.00
_cell.angle_gamma   90.00
#
_symmetry.space_group_name_H-M   'P 1'
#
loop_
_entity.id
_entity.type
_entity.pdbx_description
1 polymer ?
#
loop_
_entity_poly.entity_id
_entity_poly.type
_entity_poly.pdbx_seq_one_letter_code
_entity_poly.pdbx_strand_id
1 'polypeptide(L)'
;MAQPFVHGMTSEGALLSGVLPEYSLYEALDGWVAVAALEPHFRAQFKQQLELESLNKNDVAQKLKQKSASDWVVWANQHDIPLVEVKKT
;
A
#
# COMPACT_ATOMS: atom_id res chain seq x y z
N MET A 1 -10.69 19.28 -14.04
CA MET A 1 -11.00 17.83 -14.20
C MET A 1 -9.74 17.04 -13.86
N ALA A 2 -9.84 15.92 -13.15
CA ALA A 2 -8.68 15.14 -12.74
C ALA A 2 -7.97 14.54 -13.97
N GLN A 3 -6.77 15.03 -14.29
CA GLN A 3 -5.95 14.56 -15.41
C GLN A 3 -5.67 13.04 -15.42
N PRO A 4 -5.55 12.33 -14.27
CA PRO A 4 -5.35 10.87 -14.25
C PRO A 4 -6.52 10.07 -14.85
N PHE A 5 -7.75 10.57 -14.73
CA PHE A 5 -8.94 9.92 -15.30
C PHE A 5 -8.93 10.02 -16.83
N VAL A 6 -8.55 11.17 -17.37
CA VAL A 6 -8.45 11.41 -18.83
C VAL A 6 -7.38 10.53 -19.48
N HIS A 7 -6.32 10.20 -18.73
CA HIS A 7 -5.25 9.30 -19.18
C HIS A 7 -5.52 7.82 -18.86
N GLY A 8 -6.72 7.49 -18.38
CA GLY A 8 -7.12 6.11 -18.08
C GLY A 8 -6.35 5.46 -16.93
N MET A 9 -5.64 6.24 -16.10
CA MET A 9 -4.80 5.71 -15.03
C MET A 9 -5.60 5.29 -13.80
N THR A 10 -6.85 5.73 -13.65
CA THR A 10 -7.74 5.45 -12.50
C THR A 10 -9.02 4.69 -12.86
N SER A 11 -9.12 4.12 -14.06
CA SER A 11 -10.24 3.24 -14.47
C SER A 11 -10.14 1.86 -13.81
N GLU A 12 -11.23 1.08 -13.73
CA GLU A 12 -11.15 -0.31 -13.24
C GLU A 12 -10.04 -1.11 -13.94
N GLY A 13 -9.12 -1.69 -13.16
CA GLY A 13 -7.97 -2.43 -13.68
C GLY A 13 -6.75 -1.57 -14.02
N ALA A 14 -6.86 -0.25 -14.04
CA ALA A 14 -5.77 0.66 -14.37
C ALA A 14 -4.76 0.84 -13.23
N LEU A 15 -3.58 1.36 -13.55
CA LEU A 15 -2.41 1.45 -12.66
C LEU A 15 -2.71 2.02 -11.26
N LEU A 16 -3.54 3.06 -11.16
CA LEU A 16 -3.89 3.75 -9.91
C LEU A 16 -5.28 3.37 -9.39
N SER A 17 -5.88 2.29 -9.91
CA SER A 17 -7.19 1.79 -9.44
C SER A 17 -7.08 0.83 -8.25
N GLY A 18 -5.89 0.68 -7.69
CA GLY A 18 -5.64 -0.26 -6.60
C GLY A 18 -5.18 -1.64 -7.05
N VAL A 19 -4.87 -1.85 -8.34
CA VAL A 19 -4.41 -3.17 -8.85
C VAL A 19 -3.01 -3.54 -8.42
N LEU A 20 -2.16 -2.54 -8.19
CA LEU A 20 -0.78 -2.78 -7.78
C LEU A 20 -0.72 -3.14 -6.29
N PRO A 21 0.02 -4.19 -5.92
CA PRO A 21 0.20 -4.54 -4.51
C PRO A 21 0.80 -3.40 -3.67
N GLU A 22 1.69 -2.61 -4.26
CA GLU A 22 2.35 -1.44 -3.67
C GLU A 22 1.50 -0.15 -3.73
N TYR A 23 0.33 -0.18 -4.36
CA TYR A 23 -0.60 0.95 -4.43
C TYR A 23 -2.03 0.45 -4.28
N SER A 24 -2.46 0.18 -3.04
CA SER A 24 -3.76 -0.39 -2.69
C SER A 24 -4.11 -0.15 -1.23
N LEU A 25 -5.38 -0.36 -0.90
CA LEU A 25 -5.87 -0.46 0.48
C LEU A 25 -5.72 -1.90 0.99
N TYR A 26 -5.32 -2.04 2.25
CA TYR A 26 -5.22 -3.33 2.94
C TYR A 26 -5.85 -3.26 4.32
N GLU A 27 -6.51 -4.34 4.70
CA GLU A 27 -7.01 -4.54 6.06
C GLU A 27 -5.82 -4.82 6.97
N ALA A 28 -5.73 -4.09 8.08
CA ALA A 28 -4.77 -4.34 9.15
C ALA A 28 -5.41 -5.20 10.25
N LEU A 29 -4.71 -5.44 11.36
CA LEU A 29 -5.31 -6.13 12.52
C LEU A 29 -6.54 -5.36 13.04
N ASP A 30 -6.48 -4.03 13.00
CA ASP A 30 -7.59 -3.13 13.22
C ASP A 30 -7.62 -2.03 12.15
N GLY A 31 -8.80 -1.82 11.56
CA GLY A 31 -8.97 -0.81 10.52
C GLY A 31 -8.22 -1.14 9.22
N TRP A 32 -7.77 -0.09 8.53
CA TRP A 32 -7.24 -0.18 7.17
C TRP A 32 -6.03 0.73 7.00
N VAL A 33 -5.12 0.31 6.14
CA VAL A 33 -3.96 1.10 5.70
C VAL A 33 -3.99 1.31 4.19
N ALA A 34 -3.56 2.48 3.75
CA ALA A 34 -3.34 2.81 2.35
C ALA A 34 -1.84 2.78 2.08
N VAL A 35 -1.42 1.96 1.11
CA VAL A 35 -0.03 1.86 0.65
C VAL A 35 0.07 2.62 -0.68
N ALA A 36 1.12 3.42 -0.83
CA ALA A 36 1.40 4.18 -2.05
C ALA A 36 2.88 4.15 -2.46
N ALA A 37 3.54 3.00 -2.34
CA ALA A 37 4.95 2.80 -2.63
C ALA A 37 5.21 2.67 -4.14
N LEU A 38 4.93 3.71 -4.93
CA LEU A 38 5.03 3.65 -6.39
C LEU A 38 6.44 3.85 -6.93
N GLU A 39 7.31 4.60 -6.25
CA GLU A 39 8.68 4.76 -6.71
C GLU A 39 9.52 3.47 -6.54
N PRO A 40 10.46 3.16 -7.45
CA PRO A 40 11.23 1.92 -7.40
C PRO A 40 11.95 1.66 -6.07
N HIS A 41 12.46 2.71 -5.42
CA HIS A 41 13.14 2.59 -4.13
C HIS A 41 12.14 2.25 -3.01
N PHE A 42 10.97 2.89 -2.97
CA PHE A 42 9.91 2.53 -2.02
C PHE A 42 9.38 1.11 -2.25
N ARG A 43 9.20 0.68 -3.51
CA ARG A 43 8.81 -0.71 -3.81
C ARG A 43 9.83 -1.72 -3.30
N ALA A 44 11.11 -1.47 -3.57
CA ALA A 44 12.19 -2.34 -3.12
C ALA A 44 12.24 -2.39 -1.59
N GLN A 45 12.15 -1.23 -0.94
CA GLN A 45 12.18 -1.14 0.51
C GLN A 45 10.97 -1.82 1.14
N PHE A 46 9.77 -1.59 0.61
CA PHE A 46 8.52 -2.21 1.06
C PHE A 46 8.58 -3.74 0.97
N LYS A 47 9.03 -4.28 -0.17
CA LYS A 47 9.22 -5.73 -0.34
C LYS A 47 10.23 -6.29 0.67
N GLN A 48 11.36 -5.62 0.82
CA GLN A 48 12.44 -6.04 1.72
C GLN A 48 11.97 -6.04 3.19
N GLN A 49 11.33 -4.98 3.65
CA GLN A 49 10.93 -4.83 5.05
C GLN A 49 9.74 -5.73 5.43
N LEU A 50 8.90 -6.10 4.46
CA LEU A 50 7.87 -7.12 4.67
C LEU A 50 8.41 -8.56 4.57
N GLU A 51 9.68 -8.72 4.19
CA GLU A 51 10.35 -10.01 3.99
C GLU A 51 9.59 -10.88 2.98
N LEU A 52 9.17 -10.27 1.85
CA LEU A 52 8.43 -10.95 0.79
C LEU A 52 9.34 -11.33 -0.37
N GLU A 53 9.21 -12.56 -0.87
CA GLU A 53 9.93 -13.00 -2.07
C GLU A 53 9.40 -12.27 -3.32
N SER A 54 8.09 -12.05 -3.39
CA SER A 54 7.42 -11.30 -4.46
C SER A 54 6.36 -10.34 -3.90
N LEU A 55 6.17 -9.20 -4.56
CA LEU A 55 5.07 -8.29 -4.25
C LEU A 55 3.82 -8.78 -4.97
N ASN A 56 2.99 -9.55 -4.29
CA ASN A 56 1.64 -9.88 -4.73
C ASN A 56 0.62 -9.49 -3.65
N LYS A 57 -0.62 -9.24 -4.05
CA LYS A 57 -1.65 -8.71 -3.16
C LYS A 57 -1.94 -9.60 -1.96
N ASN A 58 -1.93 -10.92 -2.14
CA ASN A 58 -2.30 -11.84 -1.07
C ASN A 58 -1.25 -11.84 0.04
N ASP A 59 0.03 -11.93 -0.32
CA ASP A 59 1.12 -11.95 0.66
C ASP A 59 1.23 -10.62 1.40
N VAL A 60 1.07 -9.50 0.69
CA VAL A 60 1.03 -8.16 1.31
C VAL A 60 -0.15 -8.06 2.28
N ALA A 61 -1.34 -8.53 1.89
CA ALA A 61 -2.50 -8.54 2.77
C ALA A 61 -2.28 -9.41 4.02
N GLN A 62 -1.72 -10.60 3.88
CA GLN A 62 -1.43 -11.49 5.01
C GLN A 62 -0.40 -10.90 5.97
N LYS A 63 0.61 -10.17 5.45
CA LYS A 63 1.58 -9.46 6.30
C LYS A 63 0.91 -8.30 7.03
N LEU A 64 0.19 -7.43 6.31
CA LEU A 64 -0.41 -6.23 6.90
C LEU A 64 -1.53 -6.55 7.92
N LYS A 65 -2.16 -7.72 7.85
CA LYS A 65 -3.12 -8.17 8.88
C LYS A 65 -2.52 -8.48 10.26
N GLN A 66 -1.19 -8.53 10.39
CA GLN A 66 -0.54 -9.01 11.63
C GLN A 66 -0.35 -7.94 12.70
N LYS A 67 -0.49 -6.65 12.36
CA LYS A 67 -0.31 -5.52 13.31
C LYS A 67 -1.42 -4.49 13.13
N SER A 68 -1.59 -3.63 14.14
CA SER A 68 -2.57 -2.55 14.08
C SER A 68 -2.24 -1.56 12.97
N ALA A 69 -3.23 -0.82 12.47
CA ALA A 69 -2.97 0.22 11.46
C ALA A 69 -1.98 1.28 11.99
N SER A 70 -2.11 1.64 13.28
CA SER A 70 -1.20 2.58 13.95
C SER A 70 0.25 2.06 14.01
N ASP A 71 0.46 0.78 14.34
CA ASP A 71 1.80 0.17 14.37
C ASP A 71 2.43 0.15 12.98
N TRP A 72 1.64 -0.11 11.94
CA TRP A 72 2.14 -0.05 10.57
C TRP A 72 2.55 1.35 10.14
N VAL A 73 1.83 2.38 10.57
CA VAL A 73 2.23 3.78 10.31
C VAL A 73 3.55 4.10 10.99
N VAL A 74 3.75 3.68 12.24
CA VAL A 74 5.04 3.88 12.95
C VAL A 74 6.17 3.17 12.21
N TRP A 75 5.97 1.90 11.86
CA TRP A 75 6.94 1.13 11.08
C TRP A 75 7.24 1.77 9.73
N ALA A 76 6.23 2.27 9.03
CA ALA A 76 6.37 2.89 7.72
C ALA A 76 7.22 4.15 7.78
N ASN A 77 7.01 4.99 8.80
CA ASN A 77 7.85 6.17 9.03
C ASN A 77 9.30 5.83 9.37
N GLN A 78 9.55 4.73 10.10
CA GLN A 78 10.91 4.29 10.44
C GLN A 78 11.70 3.75 9.24
N HIS A 79 10.99 3.22 8.25
CA HIS A 79 11.59 2.55 7.09
C HIS A 79 11.43 3.31 5.78
N ASP A 80 10.96 4.55 5.83
CA ASP A 80 10.72 5.41 4.67
C ASP A 80 9.80 4.74 3.63
N ILE A 81 8.61 4.33 4.10
CA ILE A 81 7.59 3.68 3.28
C ILE A 81 6.33 4.56 3.28
N PRO A 82 5.78 4.92 2.10
CA PRO A 82 4.55 5.70 2.01
C PRO A 82 3.33 4.81 2.32
N LEU A 83 3.02 4.68 3.61
CA LEU A 83 1.87 3.95 4.14
C LEU A 83 1.19 4.78 5.25
N VAL A 84 -0.13 4.94 5.16
CA VAL A 84 -0.93 5.70 6.13
C VAL A 84 -2.15 4.92 6.61
N GLU A 85 -2.61 5.21 7.82
CA GLU A 85 -3.90 4.72 8.33
C GLU A 85 -5.06 5.42 7.63
N VAL A 86 -6.10 4.65 7.29
CA VAL A 86 -7.36 5.16 6.74
C VAL A 86 -8.29 5.56 7.88
N LYS A 87 -8.55 6.85 8.02
CA LYS A 87 -9.47 7.38 9.03
C LYS A 87 -10.90 7.35 8.50
N LYS A 88 -11.86 6.96 9.36
CA LYS A 88 -13.28 7.15 9.11
C LYS A 88 -13.61 8.63 9.31
N THR A 89 -14.24 9.24 8.32
CA THR A 89 -14.77 10.62 8.38
C THR A 89 -16.13 10.64 9.06
#